data_AF-A0A8X6LMD5-F1
#
_entry.id   AF-A0A8X6LMD5-F1
#
_cell.length_a   1.000
_cell.length_b   1.000
_cell.length_c   1.000
_cell.angle_alpha   90.00
_cell.angle_beta   90.00
_cell.angle_gamma   90.00
#
_symmetry.space_group_name_H-M   'P 1'
#
loop_
_entity.id
_entity.type
_entity.pdbx_description
1 polymer ?
#
loop_
_entity_poly.entity_id
_entity_poly.type
_entity_poly.pdbx_seq_one_letter_code
_entity_poly.pdbx_strand_id
1 'polypeptide(L)'
;MSKDCSSINDAVSNAVKISASKLSPWQKLDAMKSFFFPSLNFAMRTAQFPKGDWLKVQQSTTKEIKDVLSLPTNASVSYLHGDRFKGGCGVPEATRDSDFYLVDTAFKLLTSTDEKVVVKALGQLVKTVRHRLQREPSNGDLASFLSGSMEGKFRETTNAVQNTWTLARMAARRQNLTWTFSEDQPSISFDGTTVTGSDRKKLLKSLHQAAKVSHIEKLLSMRSQGKAMECVAAHPASSHFITNGKFTRFADWRFVHSARLNLLPVNGQSSGLTHQPEMSSVWGTK
;
A
#
# COMPACT_ATOMS: atom_id res chain seq x y z
N MET A 1 17.80 10.80 16.52
CA MET A 1 16.35 10.76 16.80
C MET A 1 15.63 11.23 15.56
N SER A 2 14.90 10.35 14.88
CA SER A 2 14.10 10.71 13.71
C SER A 2 13.01 11.68 14.15
N LYS A 3 12.96 12.89 13.59
CA LYS A 3 11.81 13.78 13.78
C LYS A 3 10.62 13.07 13.14
N ASP A 4 9.60 12.77 13.94
CA ASP A 4 8.30 12.36 13.41
C ASP A 4 7.83 13.45 12.43
N CYS A 5 7.24 13.08 11.30
CA CYS A 5 6.74 14.05 10.33
C CYS A 5 5.60 14.86 10.96
N SER A 6 5.91 16.07 11.43
CA SER A 6 4.95 17.01 12.04
C SER A 6 3.83 17.41 11.07
N SER A 7 4.09 17.34 9.77
CA SER A 7 3.15 17.64 8.69
C SER A 7 3.34 16.71 7.50
N ILE A 8 2.28 16.53 6.72
CA ILE A 8 2.29 15.82 5.43
C ILE A 8 3.27 16.47 4.45
N ASN A 9 3.41 17.79 4.48
CA ASN A 9 4.37 18.51 3.63
C ASN A 9 5.82 18.16 4.00
N ASP A 10 6.10 17.92 5.28
CA ASP A 10 7.42 17.48 5.74
C ASP A 10 7.72 16.07 5.22
N ALA A 11 6.73 15.16 5.24
CA ALA A 11 6.86 13.83 4.68
C ALA A 11 7.18 13.88 3.18
N VAL A 12 6.45 14.70 2.41
CA VAL A 12 6.72 14.90 0.98
C VAL A 12 8.12 15.48 0.76
N SER A 13 8.50 16.51 1.52
CA SER A 13 9.84 17.12 1.45
C SER A 13 10.95 16.10 1.72
N ASN A 14 10.76 15.24 2.72
CA ASN A 14 11.73 14.21 3.07
C ASN A 14 11.90 13.16 1.96
N ALA A 15 10.81 12.73 1.33
CA ALA A 15 10.87 11.81 0.19
C ALA A 15 11.66 12.42 -0.99
N VAL A 16 11.39 13.69 -1.33
CA VAL A 16 12.11 14.42 -2.38
C VAL A 16 13.60 14.56 -2.04
N LYS A 17 13.93 14.88 -0.78
CA LYS A 17 15.34 14.97 -0.33
C LYS A 17 16.09 13.65 -0.46
N ILE A 18 15.46 12.53 -0.14
CA ILE A 18 16.07 11.20 -0.31
C ILE A 18 16.30 10.93 -1.80
N SER A 19 15.32 11.23 -2.65
CA SER A 19 15.43 11.07 -4.11
C SER A 19 16.52 11.96 -4.73
N ALA A 20 16.65 13.21 -4.30
CA ALA A 20 17.65 14.16 -4.77
C ALA A 20 19.07 13.94 -4.18
N SER A 21 19.20 13.04 -3.20
CA SER A 21 20.50 12.77 -2.56
C SER A 21 21.54 12.18 -3.53
N LYS A 22 22.82 12.26 -3.15
CA LYS A 22 23.95 11.66 -3.89
C LYS A 22 24.10 10.14 -3.67
N LEU A 23 23.12 9.50 -3.04
CA LEU A 23 23.13 8.05 -2.86
C LEU A 23 23.00 7.32 -4.21
N SER A 24 23.50 6.09 -4.27
CA SER A 24 23.21 5.23 -5.42
C SER A 24 21.72 4.87 -5.48
N PRO A 25 21.17 4.53 -6.66
CA PRO A 25 19.73 4.28 -6.81
C PRO A 25 19.16 3.20 -5.87
N TRP A 26 19.87 2.08 -5.68
CA TRP A 26 19.46 1.03 -4.74
C TRP A 26 19.53 1.50 -3.28
N GLN A 27 20.51 2.33 -2.91
CA GLN A 27 20.57 2.95 -1.59
C GLN A 27 19.42 3.94 -1.36
N LYS A 28 18.98 4.68 -2.38
CA LYS A 28 17.78 5.54 -2.28
C LYS A 28 16.54 4.71 -2.00
N LEU A 29 16.33 3.61 -2.73
CA LEU A 29 15.21 2.70 -2.48
C LEU A 29 15.25 2.08 -1.09
N ASP A 30 16.43 1.65 -0.64
CA ASP A 30 16.60 1.11 0.70
C ASP A 30 16.31 2.16 1.78
N ALA A 31 16.81 3.39 1.61
CA ALA A 31 16.53 4.49 2.52
C ALA A 31 15.03 4.81 2.62
N MET A 32 14.33 4.78 1.48
CA MET A 32 12.87 4.95 1.45
C MET A 32 12.17 3.85 2.27
N LYS A 33 12.54 2.58 2.07
CA LYS A 33 11.91 1.44 2.75
C LYS A 33 12.26 1.34 4.23
N SER A 34 13.49 1.68 4.59
CA SER A 34 14.05 1.43 5.93
C SER A 34 13.91 2.64 6.86
N PHE A 35 13.80 3.86 6.33
CA PHE A 35 13.65 5.08 7.15
C PHE A 35 12.37 5.85 6.86
N PHE A 36 12.07 6.13 5.59
CA PHE A 36 10.93 6.97 5.24
C PHE A 36 9.59 6.35 5.61
N PHE A 37 9.24 5.18 5.05
CA PHE A 37 7.95 4.54 5.37
C PHE A 37 7.79 4.21 6.87
N PRO A 38 8.80 3.67 7.56
CA PRO A 38 8.71 3.46 9.01
C PRO A 38 8.44 4.72 9.83
N SER A 39 8.93 5.88 9.39
CA SER A 39 8.65 7.18 10.05
C SER A 39 7.18 7.61 9.99
N LEU A 40 6.40 7.05 9.05
CA LEU A 40 4.97 7.38 8.89
C LEU A 40 4.07 6.52 9.80
N ASN A 41 4.59 5.41 10.34
CA ASN A 41 3.80 4.40 11.04
C ASN A 41 3.02 4.96 12.22
N PHE A 42 3.62 5.88 12.99
CA PHE A 42 2.96 6.46 14.15
C PHE A 42 1.72 7.27 13.75
N ALA A 43 1.89 8.18 12.78
CA ALA A 43 0.80 9.00 12.25
C ALA A 43 -0.30 8.15 11.58
N MET A 44 0.06 7.05 10.90
CA MET A 44 -0.90 6.11 10.33
C MET A 44 -1.70 5.36 11.40
N ARG A 45 -1.05 4.84 12.45
CA ARG A 45 -1.73 4.11 13.54
C ARG A 45 -2.67 4.99 14.37
N THR A 46 -2.28 6.26 14.55
CA THR A 46 -3.05 7.23 15.34
C THR A 46 -4.07 8.01 14.51
N ALA A 47 -4.20 7.70 13.21
CA ALA A 47 -5.13 8.35 12.29
C ALA A 47 -4.98 9.89 12.24
N GLN A 48 -3.77 10.43 12.41
CA GLN A 48 -3.54 11.88 12.48
C GLN A 48 -3.94 12.62 11.21
N PHE A 49 -3.83 11.96 10.06
CA PHE A 49 -4.13 12.55 8.76
C PHE A 49 -5.22 11.77 8.02
N PRO A 50 -6.12 12.46 7.30
CA PRO A 50 -7.14 11.83 6.47
C PRO A 50 -6.51 11.07 5.29
N LYS A 51 -7.30 10.17 4.70
CA LYS A 51 -6.88 9.33 3.56
C LYS A 51 -6.36 10.13 2.36
N GLY A 52 -6.97 11.29 2.09
CA GLY A 52 -6.59 12.16 0.98
C GLY A 52 -5.15 12.68 1.11
N ASP A 53 -4.64 12.85 2.33
CA ASP A 53 -3.28 13.31 2.54
C ASP A 53 -2.26 12.18 2.34
N TRP A 54 -2.60 10.96 2.77
CA TRP A 54 -1.79 9.77 2.45
C TRP A 54 -1.71 9.53 0.93
N LEU A 55 -2.75 9.89 0.18
CA LEU A 55 -2.74 9.84 -1.29
C LEU A 55 -1.73 10.84 -1.88
N LYS A 56 -1.64 12.05 -1.35
CA LYS A 56 -0.64 13.04 -1.79
C LYS A 56 0.78 12.53 -1.55
N VAL A 57 1.04 11.98 -0.36
CA VAL A 57 2.34 11.36 -0.04
C VAL A 57 2.64 10.23 -1.02
N GLN A 58 1.68 9.32 -1.23
CA GLN A 58 1.83 8.19 -2.14
C GLN A 58 2.16 8.64 -3.57
N GLN A 59 1.43 9.62 -4.11
CA GLN A 59 1.65 10.13 -5.47
C GLN A 59 3.05 10.73 -5.62
N SER A 60 3.47 11.56 -4.65
CA SER A 60 4.81 12.16 -4.65
C SER A 60 5.88 11.08 -4.56
N THR A 61 5.78 10.16 -3.60
CA THR A 61 6.76 9.08 -3.41
C THR A 61 6.82 8.15 -4.62
N THR A 62 5.68 7.84 -5.25
CA THR A 62 5.64 7.01 -6.46
C THR A 62 6.40 7.65 -7.61
N LYS A 63 6.25 8.96 -7.80
CA LYS A 63 6.99 9.71 -8.82
C LYS A 63 8.50 9.63 -8.58
N GLU A 64 8.93 9.98 -7.37
CA GLU A 64 10.35 9.93 -6.99
C GLU A 64 10.96 8.52 -7.15
N ILE A 65 10.21 7.48 -6.78
CA ILE A 65 10.67 6.10 -6.92
C ILE A 65 10.76 5.68 -8.39
N LYS A 66 9.82 6.10 -9.25
CA LYS A 66 9.92 5.85 -10.70
C LYS A 66 11.16 6.53 -11.28
N ASP A 67 11.47 7.74 -10.86
CA ASP A 67 12.67 8.47 -11.31
C ASP A 67 13.95 7.74 -10.86
N VAL A 68 14.01 7.27 -9.61
CA VAL A 68 15.12 6.44 -9.10
C VAL A 68 15.28 5.14 -9.91
N LEU A 69 14.18 4.54 -10.35
CA LEU A 69 14.16 3.31 -11.16
C LEU A 69 14.37 3.57 -12.66
N SER A 70 14.52 4.83 -13.10
CA SER A 70 14.56 5.22 -14.52
C SER A 70 13.34 4.74 -15.32
N LEU A 71 12.16 4.73 -14.68
CA LEU A 71 10.91 4.27 -15.26
C LEU A 71 10.07 5.44 -15.80
N PRO A 72 9.40 5.28 -16.96
CA PRO A 72 8.48 6.28 -17.47
C PRO A 72 7.17 6.34 -16.67
N THR A 73 6.38 7.39 -16.91
CA THR A 73 5.10 7.64 -16.22
C THR A 73 4.09 6.49 -16.38
N ASN A 74 4.05 5.87 -17.57
CA ASN A 74 3.18 4.73 -17.90
C ASN A 74 3.63 3.38 -17.28
N ALA A 75 4.74 3.33 -16.54
CA ALA A 75 5.16 2.12 -15.84
C ALA A 75 4.14 1.71 -14.77
N SER A 76 3.88 0.40 -14.66
CA SER A 76 2.91 -0.17 -13.75
C SER A 76 3.32 0.05 -12.30
N VAL A 77 2.42 0.62 -11.50
CA VAL A 77 2.59 0.82 -10.06
C VAL A 77 2.64 -0.53 -9.32
N SER A 78 2.04 -1.58 -9.90
CA SER A 78 2.10 -2.94 -9.35
C SER A 78 3.52 -3.53 -9.35
N TYR A 79 4.40 -3.07 -10.25
CA TYR A 79 5.82 -3.42 -10.19
C TYR A 79 6.50 -2.86 -8.94
N LEU A 80 6.17 -1.63 -8.54
CA LEU A 80 6.77 -0.96 -7.39
C LEU A 80 6.38 -1.66 -6.08
N HIS A 81 5.09 -1.97 -5.92
CA HIS A 81 4.53 -2.50 -4.67
C HIS A 81 4.51 -4.03 -4.60
N GLY A 82 4.73 -4.73 -5.72
CA GLY A 82 4.75 -6.18 -5.78
C GLY A 82 5.88 -6.82 -4.95
N ASP A 83 5.73 -8.11 -4.65
CA ASP A 83 6.72 -8.87 -3.88
C ASP A 83 8.10 -8.88 -4.56
N ARG A 84 9.12 -8.52 -3.78
CA ARG A 84 10.53 -8.55 -4.20
C ARG A 84 10.99 -9.92 -4.67
N PHE A 85 10.51 -10.99 -4.04
CA PHE A 85 10.94 -12.34 -4.38
C PHE A 85 10.31 -12.83 -5.69
N LYS A 86 9.20 -12.21 -6.12
CA LYS A 86 8.53 -12.48 -7.39
C LYS A 86 8.81 -11.41 -8.46
N GLY A 87 9.86 -10.61 -8.28
CA GLY A 87 10.31 -9.65 -9.31
C GLY A 87 9.91 -8.20 -9.12
N GLY A 88 9.00 -7.89 -8.19
CA GLY A 88 8.62 -6.52 -7.86
C GLY A 88 9.69 -5.77 -7.06
N CYS A 89 9.44 -4.51 -6.73
CA CYS A 89 10.36 -3.72 -5.91
C CYS A 89 10.08 -3.83 -4.41
N GLY A 90 8.90 -4.28 -3.97
CA GLY A 90 8.54 -4.41 -2.56
C GLY A 90 8.49 -3.08 -1.81
N VAL A 91 8.16 -1.99 -2.49
CA VAL A 91 7.97 -0.67 -1.87
C VAL A 91 6.61 -0.65 -1.16
N PRO A 92 6.52 -0.18 0.10
CA PRO A 92 5.24 -0.01 0.79
C PRO A 92 4.31 1.00 0.08
N GLU A 93 3.02 0.92 0.36
CA GLU A 93 2.00 1.78 -0.26
C GLU A 93 1.33 2.60 0.85
N ALA A 94 1.69 3.88 0.99
CA ALA A 94 1.29 4.71 2.14
C ALA A 94 -0.23 4.79 2.31
N THR A 95 -0.96 4.89 1.21
CA THR A 95 -2.42 4.81 1.22
C THR A 95 -2.86 3.49 1.81
N ARG A 96 -2.43 2.35 1.28
CA ARG A 96 -2.88 1.03 1.75
C ARG A 96 -2.45 0.73 3.18
N ASP A 97 -1.20 1.04 3.52
CA ASP A 97 -0.62 0.81 4.83
C ASP A 97 -1.38 1.56 5.93
N SER A 98 -1.84 2.79 5.66
CA SER A 98 -2.68 3.52 6.62
C SER A 98 -3.94 2.74 7.02
N ASP A 99 -4.58 2.00 6.09
CA ASP A 99 -5.73 1.15 6.43
C ASP A 99 -5.31 -0.06 7.26
N PHE A 100 -4.21 -0.70 6.89
CA PHE A 100 -3.68 -1.85 7.61
C PHE A 100 -3.32 -1.51 9.05
N TYR A 101 -2.72 -0.34 9.30
CA TYR A 101 -2.39 0.12 10.64
C TYR A 101 -3.62 0.40 11.51
N LEU A 102 -4.70 0.94 10.92
CA LEU A 102 -5.95 1.18 11.65
C LEU A 102 -6.64 -0.13 12.06
N VAL A 103 -6.69 -1.10 11.14
CA VAL A 103 -7.23 -2.43 11.39
C VAL A 103 -6.39 -3.19 12.41
N ASP A 104 -5.06 -3.18 12.25
CA ASP A 104 -4.11 -3.83 13.17
C ASP A 104 -4.23 -3.26 14.60
N THR A 105 -4.39 -1.94 14.72
CA THR A 105 -4.57 -1.28 16.01
C THR A 105 -5.89 -1.70 16.67
N ALA A 106 -7.00 -1.67 15.92
CA ALA A 106 -8.31 -2.10 16.43
C ALA A 106 -8.31 -3.58 16.83
N PHE A 107 -7.68 -4.45 16.02
CA PHE A 107 -7.57 -5.87 16.32
C PHE A 107 -6.79 -6.10 17.62
N LYS A 108 -5.64 -5.45 17.77
CA LYS A 108 -4.80 -5.59 18.98
C LYS A 108 -5.46 -5.06 20.24
N LEU A 109 -6.35 -4.08 20.15
CA LEU A 109 -7.15 -3.61 21.29
C LEU A 109 -8.14 -4.68 21.74
N LEU A 110 -8.80 -5.37 20.81
CA LEU A 110 -9.76 -6.43 21.13
C LEU A 110 -9.07 -7.74 21.52
N THR A 111 -7.87 -8.02 21.01
CA THR A 111 -7.07 -9.22 21.33
C THR A 111 -5.92 -8.89 22.28
N SER A 112 -6.10 -7.89 23.16
CA SER A 112 -5.06 -7.50 24.11
C SER A 112 -4.80 -8.64 25.11
N THR A 113 -3.60 -8.68 25.68
CA THR A 113 -3.28 -9.62 26.77
C THR A 113 -3.79 -9.10 28.12
N ASP A 114 -4.07 -7.80 28.21
CA ASP A 114 -4.67 -7.17 29.38
C ASP A 114 -6.20 -7.18 29.25
N GLU A 115 -6.84 -7.93 30.13
CA GLU A 115 -8.30 -8.08 30.19
C GLU A 115 -9.01 -6.73 30.35
N LYS A 116 -8.45 -5.78 31.12
CA LYS A 116 -9.06 -4.45 31.30
C LYS A 116 -9.11 -3.67 29.99
N VAL A 117 -8.09 -3.82 29.16
CA VAL A 117 -8.04 -3.21 27.83
C VAL A 117 -9.10 -3.84 26.93
N VAL A 118 -9.22 -5.17 26.95
CA VAL A 118 -10.23 -5.90 26.14
C VAL A 118 -11.64 -5.47 26.53
N VAL A 119 -11.99 -5.51 27.83
CA VAL A 119 -13.32 -5.12 28.33
C VAL A 119 -13.65 -3.68 27.96
N LYS A 120 -12.69 -2.75 28.12
CA LYS A 120 -12.90 -1.34 27.76
C LYS A 120 -13.05 -1.14 26.25
N ALA A 121 -12.23 -1.81 25.44
CA ALA A 121 -12.28 -1.74 23.98
C ALA A 121 -13.60 -2.30 23.44
N LEU A 122 -13.99 -3.49 23.89
CA LEU A 122 -15.25 -4.12 23.52
C LEU A 122 -16.45 -3.26 23.97
N GLY A 123 -16.41 -2.72 25.19
CA GLY A 123 -17.43 -1.78 25.67
C GLY A 123 -17.55 -0.51 24.81
N GLN A 124 -16.44 0.04 24.31
CA GLN A 124 -16.46 1.19 23.39
C GLN A 124 -17.01 0.81 22.00
N LEU A 125 -16.66 -0.36 21.48
CA LEU A 125 -17.17 -0.88 20.23
C LEU A 125 -18.69 -1.09 20.31
N VAL A 126 -19.17 -1.81 21.33
CA VAL A 126 -20.59 -2.06 21.59
C VAL A 126 -21.36 -0.75 21.71
N LYS A 127 -20.84 0.25 22.45
CA LYS A 127 -21.47 1.59 22.52
C LYS A 127 -21.58 2.26 21.14
N THR A 128 -20.53 2.17 20.31
CA THR A 128 -20.51 2.74 18.96
C THR A 128 -21.56 2.07 18.06
N VAL A 129 -21.66 0.75 18.12
CA VAL A 129 -22.62 -0.03 17.30
C VAL A 129 -24.05 0.17 17.81
N ARG A 130 -24.27 0.12 19.13
CA ARG A 130 -25.56 0.40 19.77
C ARG A 130 -26.10 1.77 19.36
N HIS A 131 -25.26 2.80 19.39
CA HIS A 131 -25.65 4.16 18.98
C HIS A 131 -26.08 4.25 17.51
N ARG A 132 -25.56 3.39 16.63
CA ARG A 132 -26.00 3.35 15.23
C ARG A 132 -27.24 2.49 15.00
N LEU A 133 -27.30 1.31 15.62
CA LEU A 133 -28.43 0.39 15.43
C LEU A 133 -29.68 0.78 16.23
N GLN A 134 -29.51 1.59 17.28
CA GLN A 134 -30.55 1.95 18.26
C GLN A 134 -31.16 0.70 18.94
N ARG A 135 -30.34 -0.32 19.17
CA ARG A 135 -30.66 -1.56 19.91
C ARG A 135 -29.38 -2.19 20.46
N GLU A 136 -29.52 -3.18 21.35
CA GLU A 136 -28.38 -4.00 21.78
C GLU A 136 -27.79 -4.78 20.58
N PRO A 137 -26.46 -4.68 20.35
CA PRO A 137 -25.80 -5.37 19.25
C PRO A 137 -25.44 -6.81 19.63
N SER A 138 -25.64 -7.72 18.69
CA SER A 138 -25.12 -9.10 18.76
C SER A 138 -23.70 -9.18 18.23
N ASN A 139 -23.01 -10.31 18.46
CA ASN A 139 -21.69 -10.57 17.87
C ASN A 139 -21.70 -10.52 16.33
N GLY A 140 -22.80 -10.94 15.69
CA GLY A 140 -22.99 -10.80 14.25
C GLY A 140 -23.09 -9.33 13.79
N ASP A 141 -23.68 -8.46 14.61
CA ASP A 141 -23.74 -7.02 14.34
C ASP A 141 -22.37 -6.36 14.47
N LEU A 142 -21.58 -6.74 15.48
CA LEU A 142 -20.21 -6.24 15.67
C LEU A 142 -19.32 -6.66 14.49
N ALA A 143 -19.40 -7.93 14.08
CA ALA A 143 -18.72 -8.49 12.91
C ALA A 143 -19.10 -7.72 11.63
N SER A 144 -20.39 -7.57 11.37
CA SER A 144 -20.91 -6.90 10.18
C SER A 144 -20.51 -5.42 10.14
N PHE A 145 -20.57 -4.75 11.29
CA PHE A 145 -20.13 -3.36 11.42
C PHE A 145 -18.64 -3.22 11.10
N LEU A 146 -17.76 -4.00 11.74
CA LEU A 146 -16.31 -3.89 11.53
C LEU A 146 -15.88 -4.33 10.13
N SER A 147 -16.60 -5.27 9.50
CA SER A 147 -16.39 -5.67 8.10
C SER A 147 -16.80 -4.59 7.09
N GLY A 148 -17.45 -3.51 7.56
CA GLY A 148 -17.84 -2.42 6.68
C GLY A 148 -19.17 -2.63 5.94
N SER A 149 -20.06 -3.48 6.47
CA SER A 149 -21.40 -3.68 5.90
C SER A 149 -22.11 -2.33 5.69
N MET A 150 -22.83 -2.22 4.57
CA MET A 150 -23.62 -1.06 4.17
C MET A 150 -25.11 -1.39 4.14
N GLU A 151 -25.53 -2.37 4.92
CA GLU A 151 -26.93 -2.81 4.98
C GLU A 151 -27.71 -2.06 6.07
N GLY A 152 -28.98 -1.76 5.77
CA GLY A 152 -29.92 -1.13 6.71
C GLY A 152 -29.35 0.13 7.39
N LYS A 153 -29.52 0.19 8.72
CA LYS A 153 -29.09 1.31 9.57
C LYS A 153 -27.58 1.57 9.55
N PHE A 154 -26.76 0.64 9.05
CA PHE A 154 -25.32 0.88 8.90
C PHE A 154 -24.98 1.81 7.73
N ARG A 155 -25.88 1.96 6.75
CA ARG A 155 -25.73 2.88 5.62
C ARG A 155 -26.05 4.33 5.98
N GLU A 156 -26.95 4.51 6.93
CA GLU A 156 -27.41 5.84 7.35
C GLU A 156 -26.23 6.66 7.86
N THR A 157 -26.11 7.89 7.37
CA THR A 157 -25.03 8.80 7.72
C THR A 157 -25.35 9.39 9.09
N THR A 158 -25.05 8.65 10.15
CA THR A 158 -25.04 9.24 11.48
C THR A 158 -23.86 10.21 11.52
N ASN A 159 -24.06 11.44 12.02
CA ASN A 159 -23.02 12.43 12.35
C ASN A 159 -22.10 11.94 13.50
N ALA A 160 -21.70 10.67 13.46
CA ALA A 160 -21.00 9.98 14.51
C ALA A 160 -19.55 10.46 14.54
N VAL A 161 -19.13 10.88 15.73
CA VAL A 161 -17.76 11.21 16.09
C VAL A 161 -16.80 10.17 15.51
N GLN A 162 -15.77 10.63 14.78
CA GLN A 162 -14.70 9.77 14.32
C GLN A 162 -14.01 9.13 15.52
N ASN A 163 -14.01 7.81 15.55
CA ASN A 163 -13.33 7.02 16.56
C ASN A 163 -12.60 5.83 15.91
N THR A 164 -11.75 5.16 16.68
CA THR A 164 -10.94 4.02 16.24
C THR A 164 -11.77 2.95 15.51
N TRP A 165 -12.99 2.67 15.97
CA TRP A 165 -13.87 1.63 15.38
C TRP A 165 -14.47 2.06 14.05
N THR A 166 -14.91 3.32 13.93
CA THR A 166 -15.40 3.87 12.65
C THR A 166 -14.30 3.94 11.60
N LEU A 167 -13.07 4.28 12.01
CA LEU A 167 -11.90 4.30 11.15
C LEU A 167 -11.49 2.90 10.72
N ALA A 168 -11.42 1.94 11.65
CA ALA A 168 -11.15 0.54 11.37
C ALA A 168 -12.21 -0.08 10.45
N ARG A 169 -13.50 0.23 10.65
CA ARG A 169 -14.60 -0.16 9.76
C ARG A 169 -14.36 0.33 8.32
N MET A 170 -14.05 1.61 8.15
CA MET A 170 -13.81 2.18 6.83
C MET A 170 -12.56 1.56 6.16
N ALA A 171 -11.52 1.30 6.94
CA ALA A 171 -10.30 0.66 6.47
C ALA A 171 -10.55 -0.80 6.05
N ALA A 172 -11.24 -1.58 6.89
CA ALA A 172 -11.62 -2.96 6.58
C ALA A 172 -12.47 -3.05 5.31
N ARG A 173 -13.45 -2.14 5.13
CA ARG A 173 -14.25 -2.06 3.91
C ARG A 173 -13.39 -1.84 2.67
N ARG A 174 -12.45 -0.89 2.70
CA ARG A 174 -11.58 -0.59 1.56
C ARG A 174 -10.66 -1.75 1.20
N GLN A 175 -10.27 -2.54 2.19
CA GLN A 175 -9.36 -3.67 2.03
C GLN A 175 -10.10 -5.02 1.90
N ASN A 176 -11.44 -5.02 1.83
CA ASN A 176 -12.30 -6.21 1.79
C ASN A 176 -12.00 -7.23 2.91
N LEU A 177 -11.77 -6.74 4.13
CA LEU A 177 -11.50 -7.58 5.29
C LEU A 177 -12.80 -7.97 5.99
N THR A 178 -12.95 -9.25 6.29
CA THR A 178 -14.14 -9.77 6.97
C THR A 178 -13.81 -10.10 8.42
N TRP A 179 -14.47 -9.41 9.33
CA TRP A 179 -14.41 -9.65 10.76
C TRP A 179 -15.46 -10.67 11.18
N THR A 180 -15.08 -11.58 12.07
CA THR A 180 -16.00 -12.54 12.70
C THR A 180 -15.75 -12.56 14.21
N PHE A 181 -16.80 -12.86 14.98
CA PHE A 181 -16.73 -13.02 16.43
C PHE A 181 -17.28 -14.41 16.76
N SER A 182 -16.40 -15.32 17.17
CA SER A 182 -16.77 -16.66 17.64
C SER A 182 -16.51 -16.71 19.14
N GLU A 183 -17.52 -16.98 19.96
CA GLU A 183 -17.39 -17.02 21.42
C GLU A 183 -16.69 -15.76 22.00
N ASP A 184 -17.09 -14.58 21.53
CA ASP A 184 -16.50 -13.27 21.87
C ASP A 184 -15.03 -13.08 21.46
N GLN A 185 -14.43 -14.03 20.74
CA GLN A 185 -13.10 -13.91 20.18
C GLN A 185 -13.16 -13.34 18.75
N PRO A 186 -12.51 -12.20 18.47
CA PRO A 186 -12.47 -11.63 17.14
C PRO A 186 -11.44 -12.36 16.25
N SER A 187 -11.78 -12.54 14.99
CA SER A 187 -10.86 -12.97 13.94
C SER A 187 -11.09 -12.16 12.66
N ILE A 188 -10.05 -12.04 11.83
CA ILE A 188 -10.09 -11.35 10.55
C ILE A 188 -9.74 -12.33 9.45
N SER A 189 -10.55 -12.36 8.40
CA SER A 189 -10.32 -13.16 7.20
C SER A 189 -10.12 -12.27 5.96
N PHE A 190 -9.18 -12.66 5.10
CA PHE A 190 -8.83 -12.03 3.84
C PHE A 190 -8.05 -13.01 2.95
N ASP A 191 -8.29 -13.00 1.64
CA ASP A 191 -7.57 -13.82 0.65
C ASP A 191 -7.40 -15.31 1.07
N GLY A 192 -8.45 -15.90 1.64
CA GLY A 192 -8.45 -17.29 2.13
C GLY A 192 -7.66 -17.53 3.43
N THR A 193 -7.04 -16.50 4.01
CA THR A 193 -6.31 -16.56 5.28
C THR A 193 -7.17 -16.02 6.41
N THR A 194 -7.22 -16.73 7.55
CA THR A 194 -7.89 -16.26 8.77
C THR A 194 -6.86 -16.05 9.87
N VAL A 195 -6.88 -14.88 10.52
CA VAL A 195 -6.01 -14.51 11.64
C VAL A 195 -6.87 -14.37 12.89
N THR A 196 -6.52 -15.14 13.92
CA THR A 196 -7.17 -15.14 15.24
C THR A 196 -6.34 -14.36 16.27
N GLY A 197 -6.88 -14.17 17.47
CA GLY A 197 -6.19 -13.43 18.54
C GLY A 197 -4.84 -14.03 18.95
N SER A 198 -4.65 -15.35 18.84
CA SER A 198 -3.36 -16.01 19.09
C SER A 198 -2.27 -15.55 18.12
N ASP A 199 -2.65 -15.25 16.87
CA ASP A 199 -1.77 -14.81 15.80
C ASP A 199 -1.74 -13.30 15.60
N ARG A 200 -2.16 -12.50 16.59
CA ARG A 200 -2.25 -11.03 16.51
C ARG A 200 -0.99 -10.33 16.04
N LYS A 201 0.20 -10.89 16.32
CA LYS A 201 1.48 -10.31 15.89
C LYS A 201 1.73 -10.49 14.39
N LYS A 202 1.07 -11.46 13.76
CA LYS A 202 1.24 -11.80 12.34
C LYS A 202 0.31 -11.01 11.42
N LEU A 203 -0.82 -10.49 11.93
CA LEU A 203 -1.86 -9.80 11.13
C LEU A 203 -1.27 -8.80 10.13
N LEU A 204 -0.54 -7.79 10.61
CA LEU A 204 0.03 -6.74 9.76
C LEU A 204 1.00 -7.31 8.70
N LYS A 205 1.84 -8.29 9.09
CA LYS A 205 2.76 -8.94 8.15
C LYS A 205 2.00 -9.70 7.06
N SER A 206 0.93 -10.41 7.43
CA SER A 206 0.10 -11.15 6.50
C SER A 206 -0.66 -10.23 5.55
N LEU A 207 -1.20 -9.09 6.04
CA LEU A 207 -1.85 -8.07 5.20
C LEU A 207 -0.86 -7.47 4.18
N HIS A 208 0.35 -7.11 4.61
CA HIS A 208 1.39 -6.64 3.69
C HIS A 208 1.77 -7.69 2.66
N GLN A 209 1.86 -8.96 3.05
CA GLN A 209 2.21 -10.04 2.12
C GLN A 209 1.09 -10.27 1.09
N ALA A 210 -0.17 -10.32 1.53
CA ALA A 210 -1.33 -10.44 0.66
C ALA A 210 -1.40 -9.29 -0.37
N ALA A 211 -1.19 -8.05 0.08
CA ALA A 211 -1.13 -6.88 -0.79
C ALA A 211 -0.03 -6.98 -1.86
N LYS A 212 1.17 -7.44 -1.48
CA LYS A 212 2.29 -7.64 -2.41
C LYS A 212 2.00 -8.74 -3.43
N VAL A 213 1.34 -9.83 -3.02
CA VAL A 213 0.95 -10.93 -3.91
C VAL A 213 -0.10 -10.44 -4.92
N SER A 214 -1.14 -9.74 -4.46
CA SER A 214 -2.16 -9.13 -5.32
C SER A 214 -1.57 -8.20 -6.38
N HIS A 215 -0.56 -7.40 -6.02
CA HIS A 215 0.16 -6.57 -6.99
C HIS A 215 0.92 -7.40 -8.03
N ILE A 216 1.55 -8.51 -7.64
CA ILE A 216 2.24 -9.39 -8.59
C ILE A 216 1.25 -10.08 -9.54
N GLU A 217 0.13 -10.59 -9.03
CA GLU A 217 -0.91 -11.20 -9.87
C GLU A 217 -1.46 -10.20 -10.89
N LYS A 218 -1.74 -8.97 -10.44
CA LYS A 218 -2.13 -7.88 -11.32
C LYS A 218 -1.06 -7.60 -12.38
N LEU A 219 0.22 -7.56 -12.00
CA LEU A 219 1.31 -7.33 -12.94
C LEU A 219 1.44 -8.45 -13.97
N LEU A 220 1.34 -9.72 -13.55
CA LEU A 220 1.41 -10.89 -14.44
C LEU A 220 0.25 -10.90 -15.45
N SER A 221 -0.94 -10.44 -15.05
CA SER A 221 -2.08 -10.32 -15.96
C SER A 221 -1.92 -9.23 -17.04
N MET A 222 -0.92 -8.34 -16.94
CA MET A 222 -0.72 -7.27 -17.90
C MET A 222 -0.08 -7.78 -19.20
N ARG A 223 -0.80 -7.65 -20.33
CA ARG A 223 -0.38 -8.13 -21.66
C ARG A 223 1.05 -7.76 -22.08
N SER A 224 1.50 -6.53 -21.79
CA SER A 224 2.84 -6.06 -22.15
C SER A 224 3.81 -6.11 -20.96
N GLN A 225 3.52 -5.35 -19.91
CA GLN A 225 4.47 -5.16 -18.80
C GLN A 225 4.62 -6.40 -17.89
N GLY A 226 3.70 -7.36 -17.96
CA GLY A 226 3.77 -8.62 -17.20
C GLY A 226 4.58 -9.71 -17.89
N LYS A 227 4.86 -9.58 -19.19
CA LYS A 227 5.35 -10.69 -20.04
C LYS A 227 6.68 -11.29 -19.56
N ALA A 228 7.60 -10.46 -19.09
CA ALA A 228 8.89 -10.93 -18.60
C ALA A 228 8.86 -11.33 -17.11
N MET A 229 7.78 -11.04 -16.40
CA MET A 229 7.72 -11.16 -14.94
C MET A 229 7.63 -12.60 -14.47
N GLU A 230 7.07 -13.52 -15.27
CA GLU A 230 7.10 -14.96 -14.99
C GLU A 230 8.54 -15.48 -14.92
N CYS A 231 9.37 -15.15 -15.92
CA CYS A 231 10.78 -15.51 -15.94
C CYS A 231 11.56 -14.88 -14.78
N VAL A 232 11.26 -13.61 -14.46
CA VAL A 232 11.90 -12.92 -13.33
C VAL A 232 11.52 -13.59 -12.00
N ALA A 233 10.27 -14.02 -11.84
CA ALA A 233 9.77 -14.66 -10.64
C ALA A 233 10.27 -16.10 -10.45
N ALA A 234 10.78 -16.74 -11.51
CA ALA A 234 11.24 -18.12 -11.47
C ALA A 234 12.43 -18.35 -10.51
N HIS A 235 13.29 -17.34 -10.29
CA HIS A 235 14.44 -17.48 -9.40
C HIS A 235 14.75 -16.21 -8.59
N PRO A 236 14.95 -16.29 -7.26
CA PRO A 236 15.22 -15.11 -6.42
C PRO A 236 16.46 -14.30 -6.82
N ALA A 237 17.47 -14.95 -7.42
CA ALA A 237 18.68 -14.27 -7.92
C ALA A 237 18.36 -13.21 -8.98
N SER A 238 17.25 -13.36 -9.70
CA SER A 238 16.78 -12.37 -10.68
C SER A 238 16.54 -11.01 -10.03
N SER A 239 16.26 -10.91 -8.73
CA SER A 239 15.89 -9.62 -8.10
C SER A 239 16.83 -9.20 -6.97
N HIS A 240 17.96 -9.90 -6.81
CA HIS A 240 18.93 -9.65 -5.75
C HIS A 240 19.46 -8.20 -5.73
N PHE A 241 19.75 -7.64 -6.92
CA PHE A 241 20.37 -6.32 -7.04
C PHE A 241 19.46 -5.17 -6.59
N ILE A 242 18.14 -5.37 -6.55
CA ILE A 242 17.17 -4.33 -6.14
C ILE A 242 17.42 -3.89 -4.70
N THR A 243 17.96 -4.78 -3.86
CA THR A 243 18.16 -4.50 -2.43
C THR A 243 19.49 -3.82 -2.13
N ASN A 244 20.57 -4.25 -2.79
CA ASN A 244 21.93 -3.89 -2.39
C ASN A 244 22.81 -3.41 -3.55
N GLY A 245 22.31 -3.43 -4.79
CA GLY A 245 23.05 -3.07 -5.99
C GLY A 245 24.23 -3.99 -6.34
N LYS A 246 24.44 -5.08 -5.60
CA LYS A 246 25.56 -5.99 -5.85
C LYS A 246 25.41 -6.61 -7.24
N PHE A 247 26.54 -6.71 -7.94
CA PHE A 247 26.63 -7.22 -9.32
C PHE A 247 25.75 -6.45 -10.32
N THR A 248 25.55 -5.14 -10.12
CA THR A 248 24.81 -4.28 -11.06
C THR A 248 25.56 -2.96 -11.23
N ARG A 249 25.89 -2.62 -12.48
CA ARG A 249 26.52 -1.33 -12.79
C ARG A 249 25.46 -0.23 -12.82
N PHE A 250 25.87 1.02 -12.65
CA PHE A 250 24.97 2.16 -12.81
C PHE A 250 24.32 2.22 -14.20
N ALA A 251 25.05 1.83 -15.25
CA ALA A 251 24.50 1.74 -16.60
C ALA A 251 23.36 0.71 -16.68
N ASP A 252 23.54 -0.46 -16.07
CA ASP A 252 22.54 -1.55 -16.07
C ASP A 252 21.26 -1.12 -15.34
N TRP A 253 21.40 -0.40 -14.22
CA TRP A 253 20.26 0.10 -13.46
C TRP A 253 19.32 0.98 -14.28
N ARG A 254 19.86 1.80 -15.20
CA ARG A 254 19.09 2.76 -16.01
C ARG A 254 18.07 2.09 -16.93
N PHE A 255 18.30 0.83 -17.32
CA PHE A 255 17.43 0.15 -18.28
C PHE A 255 16.84 -1.16 -17.75
N VAL A 256 17.42 -1.79 -16.71
CA VAL A 256 16.96 -3.11 -16.22
C VAL A 256 15.50 -3.12 -15.78
N HIS A 257 15.02 -2.04 -15.16
CA HIS A 257 13.62 -1.94 -14.72
C HIS A 257 12.67 -1.76 -15.91
N SER A 258 13.02 -0.88 -16.84
CA SER A 258 12.27 -0.69 -18.09
C SER A 258 12.26 -1.96 -18.95
N ALA A 259 13.37 -2.73 -18.97
CA ALA A 259 13.46 -4.01 -19.66
C ALA A 259 12.47 -5.04 -19.11
N ARG A 260 12.36 -5.15 -17.77
CA ARG A 260 11.40 -6.05 -17.11
C ARG A 260 9.95 -5.74 -17.43
N LEU A 261 9.65 -4.47 -17.66
CA LEU A 261 8.31 -4.01 -17.98
C LEU A 261 8.05 -3.88 -19.48
N ASN A 262 8.98 -4.31 -20.34
CA ASN A 262 8.87 -4.15 -21.80
C ASN A 262 8.63 -2.68 -22.23
N LEU A 263 9.33 -1.76 -21.55
CA LEU A 263 9.27 -0.30 -21.74
C LEU A 263 10.57 0.27 -22.33
N LEU A 264 11.47 -0.57 -22.81
CA LEU A 264 12.66 -0.09 -23.50
C LEU A 264 12.25 0.55 -24.83
N PRO A 265 12.77 1.73 -25.16
CA PRO A 265 12.56 2.33 -26.46
C PRO A 265 13.30 1.48 -27.50
N VAL A 266 12.55 0.64 -28.21
CA VAL A 266 13.04 -0.13 -29.36
C VAL A 266 12.38 0.43 -30.62
N ASN A 267 13.13 0.48 -31.72
CA ASN A 267 12.66 1.06 -32.99
C ASN A 267 11.36 0.43 -33.53
N GLY A 268 11.02 -0.79 -33.10
CA GLY A 268 9.77 -1.48 -33.45
C GLY A 268 8.53 -1.11 -32.62
N GLN A 269 8.66 -0.37 -31.51
CA GLN A 269 7.49 0.14 -30.76
C GLN A 269 6.97 1.47 -31.33
N SER A 270 7.83 2.26 -31.97
CA SER A 270 7.49 3.55 -32.59
C SER A 270 6.53 3.39 -33.78
N SER A 271 6.52 2.22 -34.41
CA SER A 271 5.76 1.92 -35.63
C SER A 271 4.24 1.79 -35.40
N GLY A 272 3.79 1.70 -34.14
CA GLY A 272 2.38 1.60 -33.77
C GLY A 272 1.75 2.90 -33.27
N LEU A 273 2.51 4.00 -33.22
CA LEU A 273 2.06 5.32 -32.75
C LEU A 273 2.34 6.44 -33.77
N THR A 274 2.63 6.09 -35.03
CA THR A 274 2.67 7.05 -36.13
C THR A 274 1.26 7.38 -36.62
N HIS A 275 0.60 8.29 -35.91
CA HIS A 275 -0.28 9.27 -36.53
C HIS A 275 -0.19 10.60 -35.76
N GLN A 276 0.94 11.28 -35.94
CA GLN A 276 0.92 12.74 -36.01
C GLN A 276 1.12 13.09 -37.49
N PRO A 277 0.22 13.89 -38.11
CA PRO A 277 0.45 14.34 -39.47
C PRO A 277 1.63 15.31 -39.46
N GLU A 278 2.68 14.98 -40.20
CA GLU A 278 3.64 15.97 -40.67
C GLU A 278 2.88 17.01 -41.50
N MET A 279 2.92 18.28 -41.08
CA MET A 279 2.81 19.38 -42.03
C MET A 279 4.21 19.94 -42.28
N SER A 280 4.70 19.47 -43.41
CA SER A 280 5.86 19.89 -44.18
C SER A 280 6.02 21.40 -44.34
N SER A 281 7.30 21.80 -44.30
CA SER A 281 7.96 22.77 -45.18
C SER A 281 7.39 24.18 -45.32
N VAL A 282 8.15 25.18 -44.90
CA VAL A 282 8.58 26.28 -45.79
C VAL A 282 9.97 26.77 -45.36
N TRP A 283 11.00 26.37 -46.11
CA TRP A 283 12.17 27.22 -46.35
C TRP A 283 12.00 27.79 -47.76
N GLY A 284 12.14 29.11 -47.93
CA GLY A 284 12.11 29.73 -49.26
C GLY A 284 11.95 31.26 -49.25
N THR A 285 13.08 31.96 -49.10
CA THR A 285 13.48 33.25 -49.76
C THR A 285 12.50 34.42 -49.81
N LYS A 286 12.86 35.52 -49.13
CA LYS A 286 13.59 36.67 -49.72
C LYS A 286 14.32 37.43 -48.63
#